data_AF-A0AAE1VD03-F1
#
_entry.id   AF-A0AAE1VD03-F1
#
_cell.length_a   1.000
_cell.length_b   1.000
_cell.length_c   1.000
_cell.angle_alpha   90.00
_cell.angle_beta   90.00
_cell.angle_gamma   90.00
#
_symmetry.space_group_name_H-M   'P 1'
#
loop_
_entity.id
_entity.type
_entity.pdbx_description
1 polymer ?
#
loop_
_entity_poly.entity_id
_entity_poly.type
_entity_poly.pdbx_seq_one_letter_code
_entity_poly.pdbx_strand_id
1 'polypeptide(L)' 'MKAPKKPDDVPEITPEQLLEADGFIFGFPSRFGVMATQFKAFFDASHEIWAIQALAGKPAGIFWSTGFHGGGQELSA' A
#
# COMPACT_ATOMS: atom_id res chain seq x y z
N MET A 1 3.98 -21.00 9.53
CA MET A 1 4.44 -19.91 10.42
C MET A 1 3.27 -18.95 10.64
N LYS A 2 3.09 -18.42 11.86
CA LYS A 2 2.17 -17.28 12.11
C LYS A 2 2.98 -15.99 12.03
N ALA A 3 2.40 -14.92 11.50
CA ALA A 3 3.04 -13.62 11.51
C ALA A 3 3.31 -13.18 12.96
N PRO A 4 4.47 -12.56 13.25
CA PRO A 4 4.72 -11.97 14.56
C PRO A 4 3.70 -10.86 14.86
N LYS A 5 3.48 -10.56 16.14
CA LYS A 5 2.62 -9.45 16.55
C LYS A 5 3.17 -8.14 15.94
N LYS A 6 2.27 -7.26 15.48
CA LYS A 6 2.64 -5.89 15.06
C LYS A 6 3.43 -5.23 16.21
N PRO A 7 4.64 -4.69 15.95
CA PRO A 7 5.36 -3.89 16.93
C PRO A 7 4.55 -2.65 17.33
N ASP A 8 4.57 -2.29 18.61
CA ASP A 8 3.75 -1.20 19.14
C ASP A 8 4.33 0.20 18.81
N ASP A 9 5.53 0.27 18.21
CA ASP A 9 6.28 1.47 17.86
C ASP A 9 6.15 1.91 16.38
N VAL A 10 5.34 1.19 15.59
CA VAL A 10 5.10 1.55 14.18
C VAL A 10 3.99 2.59 14.08
N PRO A 11 4.28 3.85 13.67
CA PRO A 11 3.27 4.88 13.53
C PRO A 11 2.26 4.54 12.43
N GLU A 12 1.02 4.94 12.62
CA GLU A 12 -0.03 4.82 11.60
C GLU A 12 -0.05 6.07 10.74
N ILE A 13 -0.05 5.87 9.42
CA ILE A 13 -0.09 6.95 8.45
C ILE A 13 -1.54 7.37 8.18
N THR A 14 -1.79 8.67 8.09
CA THR A 14 -3.06 9.23 7.60
C THR A 14 -2.93 9.69 6.14
N PRO A 15 -4.02 9.74 5.36
CA PRO A 15 -3.97 10.16 3.96
C PRO A 15 -3.31 11.54 3.76
N GLU A 16 -3.52 12.48 4.67
CA GLU A 16 -3.01 13.85 4.57
C GLU A 16 -1.47 13.90 4.60
N GLN A 17 -0.84 12.93 5.26
CA GLN A 17 0.62 12.84 5.32
C GLN A 17 1.25 12.50 3.95
N LEU A 18 0.46 12.01 2.98
CA LEU A 18 0.94 11.81 1.60
C LEU A 18 1.31 13.13 0.91
N LEU A 19 0.81 14.26 1.42
CA LEU A 19 1.12 15.58 0.89
C LEU A 19 2.59 15.97 1.14
N GLU A 20 3.19 15.47 2.22
CA GLU A 20 4.54 15.81 2.65
C GLU A 20 5.64 15.09 1.85
N ALA A 21 5.30 13.97 1.20
CA ALA A 21 6.28 13.15 0.49
C ALA A 21 6.50 13.63 -0.96
N ASP A 22 7.73 13.59 -1.45
CA ASP A 22 8.04 13.88 -2.86
C ASP A 22 7.72 12.70 -3.80
N GLY A 23 7.61 11.49 -3.24
CA GLY A 23 7.30 10.26 -3.96
C GLY A 23 7.01 9.10 -3.01
N PHE A 24 6.52 8.00 -3.56
CA PHE A 24 5.97 6.89 -2.77
C PHE A 24 6.57 5.54 -3.15
N ILE A 25 6.67 4.65 -2.17
CA ILE A 25 6.87 3.22 -2.38
C ILE A 25 5.85 2.47 -1.52
N PHE A 26 4.91 1.77 -2.16
CA PHE A 26 3.86 1.02 -1.46
C PHE A 26 4.16 -0.48 -1.47
N GLY A 27 4.02 -1.12 -0.30
CA GLY A 27 4.26 -2.54 -0.12
C GLY A 27 3.00 -3.29 0.27
N PHE A 28 2.64 -4.30 -0.50
CA PHE A 28 1.41 -5.06 -0.24
C PHE A 28 1.69 -6.56 -0.07
N PRO A 29 1.08 -7.21 0.93
CA PRO A 29 0.93 -8.65 0.88
C PRO A 29 -0.17 -9.01 -0.13
N SER A 30 0.08 -10.03 -0.95
CA SER A 30 -0.89 -10.57 -1.89
C SER A 30 -2.04 -11.22 -1.13
N ARG A 31 -3.26 -10.76 -1.42
CA ARG A 31 -4.49 -11.39 -0.97
C ARG A 31 -5.26 -11.84 -2.20
N PHE A 32 -4.99 -13.06 -2.67
CA PHE A 32 -5.60 -13.62 -3.89
C PHE A 32 -5.42 -12.73 -5.13
N GLY A 33 -4.22 -12.17 -5.30
CA GLY A 33 -3.91 -11.29 -6.44
C GLY A 33 -4.41 -9.86 -6.32
N VAL A 34 -4.99 -9.47 -5.18
CA VAL A 34 -5.30 -8.07 -4.87
C VAL A 34 -4.60 -7.61 -3.59
N MET A 35 -4.56 -6.29 -3.38
CA MET A 35 -4.01 -5.68 -2.16
C MET A 35 -4.83 -6.10 -0.91
N ALA A 36 -4.22 -5.98 0.26
CA ALA A 36 -4.92 -6.15 1.53
C ALA A 36 -6.05 -5.11 1.71
N THR A 37 -7.13 -5.51 2.40
CA THR A 37 -8.30 -4.64 2.60
C THR A 37 -7.97 -3.36 3.36
N GLN A 38 -6.99 -3.40 4.25
CA GLN A 38 -6.51 -2.23 5.00
C GLN A 38 -5.94 -1.16 4.05
N PHE A 39 -5.20 -1.57 3.02
CA PHE A 39 -4.69 -0.65 2.00
C PHE A 39 -5.80 -0.09 1.12
N LYS A 40 -6.78 -0.92 0.75
CA LYS A 40 -7.95 -0.43 0.01
C LYS A 40 -8.70 0.63 0.81
N ALA A 41 -8.92 0.40 2.12
CA ALA A 41 -9.56 1.36 3.00
C ALA A 41 -8.75 2.67 3.15
N PHE A 42 -7.42 2.57 3.25
CA PHE A 42 -6.54 3.74 3.28
C PHE A 42 -6.64 4.58 2.00
N PHE A 43 -6.59 3.95 0.82
CA PHE A 43 -6.76 4.67 -0.44
C PHE A 43 -8.18 5.25 -0.60
N ASP A 44 -9.21 4.55 -0.14
CA ASP A 44 -10.58 5.10 -0.14
C ASP A 44 -10.71 6.34 0.76
N ALA A 45 -9.99 6.37 1.90
CA ALA A 45 -9.95 7.53 2.77
C ALA A 45 -9.26 8.74 2.11
N SER A 46 -8.36 8.53 1.13
CA SER A 46 -7.63 9.59 0.41
C SER A 46 -8.46 10.39 -0.61
N HIS A 47 -9.79 10.20 -0.65
CA HIS A 47 -10.66 10.83 -1.64
C HIS A 47 -10.59 12.37 -1.69
N GLU A 48 -10.46 13.05 -0.54
CA GLU A 48 -10.40 14.52 -0.48
C GLU A 48 -9.16 15.07 -1.20
N ILE A 49 -7.98 14.48 -0.92
CA ILE A 49 -6.72 14.89 -1.55
C ILE A 49 -6.64 14.46 -3.02
N TRP A 50 -7.33 13.39 -3.40
CA TRP A 50 -7.48 12.98 -4.80
C TRP A 50 -8.34 13.98 -5.59
N ALA A 51 -9.43 14.49 -4.99
CA ALA A 51 -10.34 15.43 -5.64
C ALA A 51 -9.64 16.72 -6.07
N ILE A 52 -8.62 17.16 -5.32
CA ILE A 52 -7.80 18.33 -5.63
C ILE A 52 -6.51 18.01 -6.38
N GLN A 53 -6.32 16.75 -6.81
CA GLN A 53 -5.13 16.28 -7.54
C GLN A 53 -3.81 16.53 -6.77
N ALA A 54 -3.82 16.54 -5.44
CA ALA A 54 -2.67 16.97 -4.64
C ALA A 54 -1.45 16.03 -4.74
N LEU A 55 -1.65 14.80 -5.21
CA LEU A 55 -0.58 13.82 -5.42
C LEU A 55 -0.15 13.70 -6.90
N ALA A 56 -0.76 14.48 -7.80
CA ALA A 56 -0.46 14.40 -9.22
C ALA A 56 1.00 14.79 -9.51
N GLY A 57 1.65 14.00 -10.37
CA GLY A 57 3.06 14.20 -10.75
C GLY A 57 4.09 13.63 -9.77
N LYS A 58 3.68 13.19 -8.57
CA LYS A 58 4.59 12.53 -7.62
C LYS A 58 4.86 11.08 -8.09
N PRO A 59 6.12 10.65 -8.23
CA PRO A 59 6.45 9.27 -8.60
C PRO A 59 6.00 8.28 -7.53
N ALA A 60 5.54 7.10 -7.95
CA ALA A 60 5.15 6.02 -7.06
C ALA A 60 5.70 4.68 -7.56
N GLY A 61 6.24 3.87 -6.64
CA GLY A 61 6.64 2.49 -6.84
C GLY A 61 5.78 1.54 -6.02
N ILE A 62 5.70 0.28 -6.44
CA ILE A 62 4.96 -0.77 -5.73
C ILE A 62 5.86 -2.00 -5.61
N PHE A 63 5.82 -2.66 -4.46
CA PHE A 63 6.36 -4.00 -4.30
C PHE A 63 5.31 -4.95 -3.69
N TRP A 64 5.42 -6.22 -4.07
CA TRP A 64 4.42 -7.23 -3.74
C TRP A 64 5.09 -8.41 -3.04
N SER A 65 4.49 -8.88 -1.95
CA SER A 65 4.94 -10.08 -1.23
C SER A 65 3.87 -11.16 -1.30
N THR A 66 4.26 -12.41 -1.51
CA THR A 66 3.33 -13.54 -1.52
C THR A 66 3.97 -14.77 -0.89
N GLY A 67 3.15 -15.75 -0.50
CA GLY A 67 3.61 -16.97 0.14
C GLY A 67 4.12 -18.05 -0.81
N PHE A 68 3.87 -17.95 -2.11
CA PHE A 68 4.24 -18.98 -3.08
C PHE A 68 4.38 -18.43 -4.51
N HIS A 69 5.07 -19.16 -5.38
CA HIS A 69 5.25 -18.77 -6.78
C HIS A 69 3.92 -18.76 -7.56
N GLY A 70 3.65 -17.75 -8.38
CA GLY A 70 2.34 -17.59 -9.04
C GLY A 70 1.21 -17.13 -8.11
N GLY A 71 1.53 -16.71 -6.88
CA GLY A 71 0.58 -16.21 -5.89
C GLY A 71 0.14 -14.77 -6.11
N GLY A 72 0.08 -14.31 -7.37
CA GLY A 72 -0.42 -12.98 -7.74
C GLY A 72 0.58 -11.83 -7.59
N GLN A 73 1.89 -12.09 -7.59
CA GLN A 73 2.98 -11.09 -7.56
C GLN A 73 3.46 -10.61 -8.94
N GLU A 74 2.69 -10.85 -10.01
CA GLU A 74 3.02 -10.59 -11.43
C GLU A 74 3.90 -11.63 -12.16
N LEU A 75 4.50 -12.61 -11.47
CA LEU A 75 5.12 -13.77 -12.14
C LEU A 75 4.04 -14.80 -12.52
N SER A 76 3.66 -14.82 -13.80
CA SER A 76 3.13 -16.03 -14.44
C SER A 76 4.22 -17.11 -14.39
N ALA A 77 3.82 -18.35 -14.10
CA ALA A 77 4.68 -19.52 -13.95
C ALA A 77 5.81 -19.64 -14.98
#